data_AF-A0A1N6IP52-F1
#
_entry.id   AF-A0A1N6IP52-F1
#
_cell.length_a   1.000
_cell.length_b   1.000
_cell.length_c   1.000
_cell.angle_alpha   90.00
_cell.angle_beta   90.00
_cell.angle_gamma   90.00
#
_symmetry.space_group_name_H-M   'P 1'
#
loop_
_entity.id
_entity.type
_entity.pdbx_description
1 polymer ?
#
loop_
_entity_poly.entity_id
_entity_poly.type
_entity_poly.pdbx_seq_one_letter_code
_entity_poly.pdbx_strand_id
1 'polypeptide(L)' 'MAKKEKNNKDSQLLIRISSEQRNAFVQACEESDTSAAREIRRFIKQFLKDHETKKES' A
#
# COMPACT_ATOMS: atom_id res chain seq x y z
N MET A 1 34.66 -6.70 5.75
CA MET A 1 33.60 -7.30 4.92
C MET A 1 32.40 -6.38 4.95
N ALA A 2 32.06 -5.72 3.84
CA ALA A 2 30.99 -4.72 3.79
C ALA A 2 29.63 -5.41 3.95
N LYS A 3 28.88 -5.04 4.99
CA LYS A 3 27.52 -5.51 5.26
C LYS A 3 26.62 -4.92 4.18
N LYS A 4 26.34 -5.71 3.14
CA LYS A 4 25.29 -5.41 2.16
C LYS A 4 23.98 -5.29 2.95
N GLU A 5 23.51 -4.08 3.18
CA GLU A 5 22.17 -3.85 3.70
C GLU A 5 21.20 -4.46 2.68
N LYS A 6 20.67 -5.65 3.01
CA LYS A 6 19.55 -6.23 2.29
C LYS A 6 18.44 -5.22 2.45
N ASN A 7 18.18 -4.50 1.37
CA ASN A 7 17.07 -3.57 1.21
C ASN A 7 15.79 -4.42 1.25
N ASN A 8 15.44 -4.91 2.44
CA ASN A 8 14.28 -5.75 2.69
C ASN A 8 13.09 -4.85 2.46
N LYS A 9 12.46 -4.98 1.29
CA LYS A 9 11.18 -4.34 0.95
C LYS A 9 10.01 -4.92 1.79
N ASP A 10 10.33 -5.42 2.98
CA ASP A 10 9.47 -6.22 3.84
C ASP A 10 9.07 -5.45 5.11
N SER A 11 9.13 -4.12 5.07
CA SER A 11 8.52 -3.31 6.12
C SER A 11 7.01 -3.54 6.11
N GLN A 12 6.50 -4.20 7.15
CA GLN A 12 5.08 -4.41 7.34
C GLN A 12 4.41 -3.09 7.78
N LEU A 13 3.30 -2.75 7.14
CA LEU A 13 2.46 -1.61 7.52
C LEU A 13 1.20 -2.15 8.22
N LEU A 14 1.10 -1.94 9.53
CA LEU A 14 -0.08 -2.32 10.29
C LEU A 14 -1.07 -1.15 10.32
N ILE A 15 -2.24 -1.34 9.73
CA ILE A 15 -3.32 -0.34 9.67
C ILE A 15 -4.49 -0.86 10.50
N ARG A 16 -5.04 -0.01 11.37
CA ARG A 16 -6.28 -0.30 12.10
C ARG A 16 -7.43 0.43 11.42
N ILE A 17 -8.43 -0.34 11.00
CA ILE A 17 -9.70 0.13 10.43
C ILE A 17 -10.85 -0.67 11.05
N SER A 18 -12.09 -0.22 10.88
CA SER A 18 -13.25 -0.99 11.35
C SER A 18 -13.38 -2.30 10.56
N SER A 19 -13.94 -3.33 11.20
CA SER A 19 -14.17 -4.63 10.56
C SER A 19 -15.07 -4.51 9.32
N GLU A 20 -16.05 -3.62 9.37
CA GLU A 20 -16.97 -3.35 8.26
C GLU A 20 -16.23 -2.77 7.04
N GLN A 21 -15.37 -1.76 7.25
CA GLN A 21 -14.55 -1.19 6.17
C GLN A 21 -13.59 -2.22 5.59
N ARG A 22 -12.95 -3.05 6.44
CA ARG A 22 -12.08 -4.13 5.97
C ARG A 22 -12.84 -5.09 5.06
N ASN A 23 -14.02 -5.55 5.50
CA ASN A 23 -14.79 -6.54 4.75
C ASN A 23 -15.26 -5.97 3.41
N ALA A 24 -15.78 -4.74 3.39
CA ALA A 24 -16.16 -4.06 2.16
C ALA A 24 -14.97 -3.90 1.20
N PHE A 25 -13.78 -3.54 1.71
CA PHE A 25 -12.58 -3.41 0.88
C PHE A 25 -12.10 -4.74 0.31
N VAL A 26 -12.07 -5.81 1.13
CA VAL A 26 -11.66 -7.14 0.67
C VAL A 26 -12.63 -7.68 -0.37
N GLN A 27 -13.94 -7.52 -0.15
CA GLN A 27 -14.97 -7.94 -1.10
C GLN A 27 -14.82 -7.23 -2.46
N ALA A 28 -14.62 -5.91 -2.44
CA ALA A 28 -14.37 -5.16 -3.67
C ALA A 28 -13.08 -5.60 -4.40
N CYS A 29 -12.04 -5.97 -3.65
CA CYS A 29 -10.80 -6.51 -4.23
C CYS A 29 -11.05 -7.86 -4.92
N GLU A 30 -11.81 -8.75 -4.28
CA GLU A 30 -12.18 -10.07 -4.81
C GLU A 30 -13.01 -9.96 -6.09
N GLU A 31 -14.00 -9.05 -6.13
CA GLU A 31 -14.80 -8.77 -7.33
C GLU A 31 -13.95 -8.24 -8.50
N SER A 32 -12.83 -7.59 -8.20
CA SER A 32 -11.92 -7.01 -9.20
C SER A 32 -10.76 -7.95 -9.60
N ASP A 33 -10.75 -9.21 -9.16
CA ASP A 33 -9.62 -10.15 -9.33
C ASP A 33 -8.28 -9.59 -8.80
N THR A 34 -8.33 -8.83 -7.71
CA THR A 34 -7.15 -8.20 -7.07
C THR A 34 -7.03 -8.60 -5.60
N SER A 35 -5.88 -8.31 -4.99
CA SER A 35 -5.68 -8.51 -3.55
C SER A 35 -5.60 -7.17 -2.82
N ALA A 36 -6.13 -7.14 -1.60
CA ALA A 36 -6.06 -6.00 -0.70
C ALA A 36 -4.63 -5.42 -0.59
N ALA A 37 -3.62 -6.31 -0.51
CA ALA A 37 -2.22 -5.90 -0.47
C ALA A 37 -1.74 -5.22 -1.77
N ARG A 38 -2.20 -5.70 -2.93
CA ARG A 38 -1.86 -5.12 -4.25
C ARG A 38 -2.49 -3.74 -4.41
N GLU A 39 -3.75 -3.59 -4.05
CA GLU A 39 -4.46 -2.30 -4.15
C GLU A 39 -3.90 -1.28 -3.16
N ILE A 40 -3.64 -1.63 -1.90
CA ILE A 40 -3.00 -0.70 -0.95
C ILE A 40 -1.63 -0.25 -1.46
N ARG A 41 -0.80 -1.15 -1.99
CA ARG A 41 0.52 -0.79 -2.55
C ARG A 41 0.38 0.13 -3.76
N ARG A 42 -0.60 -0.13 -4.63
CA ARG A 42 -0.88 0.71 -5.81
C ARG A 42 -1.36 2.10 -5.38
N PHE A 43 -2.27 2.14 -4.41
CA PHE A 43 -2.76 3.38 -3.82
C PHE A 43 -1.63 4.20 -3.21
N ILE A 44 -0.77 3.60 -2.38
CA ILE A 44 0.40 4.29 -1.79
C ILE A 44 1.30 4.87 -2.88
N LYS A 45 1.62 4.10 -3.92
CA LYS A 45 2.46 4.58 -5.03
C LYS A 45 1.81 5.75 -5.78
N GLN A 46 0.53 5.63 -6.10
CA GLN A 46 -0.21 6.68 -6.81
C GLN A 46 -0.31 7.94 -5.94
N PHE A 47 -0.66 7.78 -4.67
CA PHE A 47 -0.73 8.85 -3.69
C PHE A 47 0.62 9.58 -3.55
N LEU A 48 1.74 8.86 -3.43
CA LEU A 48 3.07 9.47 -3.39
C LEU A 48 3.36 10.24 -4.68
N LYS A 49 3.06 9.67 -5.84
CA LYS A 49 3.26 10.33 -7.13
C LYS A 49 2.49 11.64 -7.23
N ASP A 50 1.20 11.62 -6.86
CA ASP A 50 0.31 12.78 -6.94
C ASP A 50 0.71 13.89 -5.95
N HIS A 51 1.29 13.52 -4.81
CA HIS A 51 1.75 14.45 -3.78
C HIS A 51 3.20 14.92 -3.96
N GLU A 52 4.06 14.14 -4.62
CA GLU A 52 5.41 14.57 -5.02
C GLU A 52 5.34 15.68 -6.07
N THR A 53 4.41 15.58 -7.02
CA THR A 53 4.15 16.67 -7.99
C THR A 53 3.59 17.94 -7.35
N LYS A 54 3.18 17.89 -6.07
CA LYS A 54 2.62 19.03 -5.33
C LYS A 54 3.62 19.71 -4.41
N LYS A 55 4.89 19.26 -4.36
CA LYS A 55 5.95 19.84 -3.53
C LYS A 55 6.79 20.92 -4.22
N GLU A 56 6.51 21.25 -5.47
CA GLU A 56 7.11 22.39 -6.17
C GLU A 56 6.04 23.47 -6.40
N SER A 57 5.77 24.28 -5.38
CA SER A 57 5.08 25.58 -5.49
C SER A 57 5.44 26.45 -4.29
#